data_AF-H9X9U9-F1
#
_entry.id   AF-H9X9U9-F1
#
_cell.length_a   1.000
_cell.length_b   1.000
_cell.length_c   1.000
_cell.angle_alpha   90.00
_cell.angle_beta   90.00
_cell.angle_gamma   90.00
#
_symmetry.space_group_name_H-M   'P 1'
#
loop_
_entity.id
_entity.type
_entity.pdbx_description
1 polymer ?
#
loop_
_entity_poly.entity_id
_entity_poly.type
_entity_poly.pdbx_seq_one_letter_code
_entity_poly.pdbx_strand_id
1 'polypeptide(L)'
;DEEDAALVRRQVSNYTLNTGPFGTMHAIKDRETFSALEWWNMHGGGTPLLQSLALRVLSQVVNTSSAERCWSSYSFIHSVKRNRLSLDRAESLVYVHYNLRLLS
;
A
#
# COMPACT_ATOMS: atom_id res chain seq x y z
N ASP A 1 0.23 16.83 15.06
CA ASP A 1 -0.46 17.84 15.91
C ASP A 1 -1.81 18.25 15.32
N GLU A 2 -2.57 19.13 15.99
CA GLU A 2 -3.93 19.54 15.58
C GLU A 2 -3.95 20.21 14.19
N GLU A 3 -2.86 20.91 13.85
CA GLU A 3 -2.63 21.54 12.54
C GLU A 3 -2.48 20.50 11.42
N ASP A 4 -1.74 19.42 11.64
CA ASP A 4 -1.61 18.32 10.68
C ASP A 4 -2.98 17.66 10.42
N ALA A 5 -3.76 17.47 11.48
CA ALA A 5 -5.09 16.87 11.36
C ALA A 5 -6.04 17.75 10.53
N ALA A 6 -5.96 19.08 10.69
CA ALA A 6 -6.70 20.03 9.86
C ALA A 6 -6.26 20.00 8.39
N LEU A 7 -4.95 19.91 8.15
CA LEU A 7 -4.39 19.79 6.81
C LEU A 7 -4.83 18.50 6.11
N VAL A 8 -4.82 17.36 6.81
CA VAL A 8 -5.30 16.07 6.28
C VAL A 8 -6.77 16.16 5.90
N ARG A 9 -7.63 16.70 6.78
CA ARG A 9 -9.06 16.88 6.47
C ARG A 9 -9.28 17.72 5.21
N ARG A 10 -8.50 18.79 5.03
CA ARG A 10 -8.57 19.62 3.82
C ARG A 10 -8.14 18.86 2.57
N GLN A 11 -7.03 18.13 2.63
CA GLN A 11 -6.55 17.34 1.49
C GLN A 11 -7.56 16.26 1.08
N VAL A 12 -8.14 15.57 2.06
CA VAL A 12 -9.21 14.59 1.83
C VAL A 12 -10.44 15.26 1.22
N SER A 13 -10.87 16.41 1.75
CA SER A 13 -11.99 17.17 1.19
C SER A 13 -11.75 17.60 -0.26
N ASN A 14 -10.53 18.00 -0.61
CA ASN A 14 -10.21 18.37 -1.99
C ASN A 14 -10.35 17.18 -2.94
N TYR A 15 -9.88 16.01 -2.51
CA TYR A 15 -10.01 14.78 -3.28
C TYR A 15 -11.47 14.34 -3.44
N THR A 16 -12.24 14.29 -2.34
CA THR A 16 -13.63 13.80 -2.36
C THR A 16 -14.56 14.73 -3.14
N LEU A 17 -14.32 16.03 -3.10
CA LEU A 17 -15.12 17.03 -3.84
C LEU A 17 -14.63 17.25 -5.28
N ASN A 18 -13.58 16.56 -5.74
CA ASN A 18 -12.91 16.82 -7.03
C ASN A 18 -12.56 18.30 -7.20
N THR A 19 -12.01 18.94 -6.17
CA THR A 19 -11.59 20.35 -6.25
C THR A 19 -10.09 20.48 -6.41
N GLY A 20 -9.65 21.66 -6.83
CA GLY A 20 -8.23 21.94 -7.08
C GLY A 20 -7.65 20.99 -8.15
N PRO A 21 -6.51 20.33 -7.90
CA PRO A 21 -5.82 19.51 -8.90
C PRO A 21 -6.66 18.31 -9.39
N PHE A 22 -7.57 17.80 -8.55
CA PHE A 22 -8.35 16.61 -8.84
C PHE A 22 -9.56 16.84 -9.74
N GLY A 23 -10.01 18.09 -9.87
CA GLY A 23 -11.13 18.49 -10.72
C GLY A 23 -10.73 18.89 -12.14
N THR A 24 -9.43 18.87 -12.45
CA THR A 24 -8.96 19.23 -13.79
C THR A 24 -9.42 18.19 -14.80
N MET A 25 -9.69 18.63 -16.05
CA MET A 25 -10.12 17.73 -17.12
C MET A 25 -9.12 16.58 -17.34
N HIS A 26 -7.82 16.85 -17.24
CA HIS A 26 -6.77 15.84 -17.31
C HIS A 26 -6.86 14.85 -16.16
N ALA A 27 -6.91 15.33 -14.91
CA ALA A 27 -7.04 14.45 -13.75
C ALA A 27 -8.31 13.59 -13.78
N ILE A 28 -9.41 14.08 -14.34
CA ILE A 28 -10.64 13.29 -14.49
C ILE A 28 -10.46 12.21 -15.57
N LYS A 29 -9.96 12.60 -16.75
CA LYS A 29 -9.79 11.68 -17.88
C LYS A 29 -8.78 10.58 -17.59
N ASP A 30 -7.69 10.91 -16.91
CA ASP A 30 -6.61 9.95 -16.62
C ASP A 30 -7.05 8.86 -15.63
N ARG A 31 -8.18 9.02 -14.92
CA ARG A 31 -8.72 7.96 -14.04
C ARG A 31 -9.13 6.70 -14.79
N GLU A 32 -9.52 6.85 -16.06
CA GLU A 32 -9.98 5.73 -16.89
C GLU A 32 -8.81 5.00 -17.57
N THR A 33 -7.66 5.66 -17.70
CA THR A 33 -6.53 5.16 -18.48
C THR A 33 -5.34 4.77 -17.63
N PHE A 34 -5.11 5.43 -16.49
CA PHE A 34 -3.95 5.19 -15.63
C PHE A 34 -4.28 4.16 -14.55
N SER A 35 -3.28 3.41 -14.10
CA SER A 35 -3.41 2.71 -12.82
C SER A 35 -3.58 3.72 -11.68
N ALA A 36 -4.20 3.29 -10.58
CA ALA A 36 -4.39 4.17 -9.42
C ALA A 36 -3.04 4.73 -8.90
N LEU A 37 -1.97 3.94 -8.96
CA LEU A 37 -0.64 4.35 -8.53
C LEU A 37 -0.06 5.46 -9.44
N GLU A 38 -0.14 5.30 -10.75
CA GLU A 38 0.30 6.30 -11.73
C GLU A 38 -0.51 7.60 -11.61
N TRP A 39 -1.82 7.47 -11.43
CA TRP A 39 -2.71 8.61 -11.26
C TRP A 39 -2.35 9.44 -10.02
N TRP A 40 -2.13 8.78 -8.87
CA TRP A 40 -1.71 9.47 -7.64
C TRP A 40 -0.32 10.08 -7.75
N ASN A 41 0.61 9.46 -8.48
CA ASN A 41 1.92 10.06 -8.76
C ASN A 41 1.80 11.35 -9.58
N MET A 42 0.91 11.36 -10.60
CA MET A 42 0.77 12.50 -11.50
C MET A 42 -0.08 13.65 -10.91
N HIS A 43 -1.19 13.33 -10.25
CA HIS A 43 -2.20 14.32 -9.86
C HIS A 43 -2.24 14.62 -8.35
N GLY A 44 -1.56 13.80 -7.53
CA GLY A 44 -1.56 13.93 -6.06
C GLY A 44 -0.69 15.05 -5.49
N GLY A 45 0.13 15.72 -6.31
CA GLY A 45 1.15 16.67 -5.84
C GLY A 45 0.60 17.87 -5.04
N GLY A 46 -0.66 18.26 -5.27
CA GLY A 46 -1.32 19.31 -4.48
C GLY A 46 -1.77 18.88 -3.08
N THR A 47 -1.62 17.60 -2.74
CA THR A 47 -1.98 17.00 -1.45
C THR A 47 -0.90 16.02 -0.98
N PRO A 48 0.28 16.50 -0.55
CA PRO A 48 1.43 15.63 -0.30
C PRO A 48 1.21 14.59 0.81
N LEU A 49 0.44 14.93 1.86
CA LEU A 49 0.15 13.99 2.94
C LEU A 49 -0.77 12.87 2.46
N LEU A 50 -1.86 13.23 1.77
CA LEU A 50 -2.80 12.29 1.19
C LEU A 50 -2.16 11.43 0.10
N GLN A 51 -1.35 12.04 -0.77
CA GLN A 51 -0.61 11.34 -1.82
C GLN A 51 0.33 10.29 -1.21
N SER A 52 1.11 10.65 -0.18
CA SER A 52 2.02 9.70 0.47
C SER A 52 1.29 8.48 1.05
N LEU A 53 0.10 8.70 1.63
CA LEU A 53 -0.74 7.65 2.17
C LEU A 53 -1.35 6.79 1.06
N ALA A 54 -1.88 7.43 0.01
CA ALA A 54 -2.47 6.75 -1.13
C ALA A 54 -1.44 5.86 -1.84
N LEU A 55 -0.25 6.38 -2.12
CA LEU A 55 0.84 5.61 -2.72
C LEU A 55 1.23 4.42 -1.83
N ARG A 56 1.34 4.61 -0.51
CA ARG A 56 1.64 3.51 0.42
C ARG A 56 0.58 2.42 0.40
N VAL A 57 -0.70 2.79 0.45
CA VAL A 57 -1.81 1.82 0.43
C VAL A 57 -1.88 1.11 -0.92
N LEU A 58 -1.74 1.83 -2.03
CA LEU A 58 -1.80 1.27 -3.38
C LEU A 58 -0.58 0.42 -3.75
N SER A 59 0.56 0.65 -3.09
CA SER A 59 1.76 -0.17 -3.25
C SER A 59 1.71 -1.46 -2.43
N GLN A 60 0.73 -1.63 -1.54
CA GLN A 60 0.54 -2.87 -0.79
C GLN A 60 -0.17 -3.91 -1.66
N VAL A 61 0.35 -5.13 -1.67
CA VAL A 61 -0.29 -6.25 -2.35
C VAL A 61 -1.42 -6.79 -1.46
N VAL A 62 -2.58 -6.13 -1.48
CA VAL A 62 -3.76 -6.57 -0.72
C VAL A 62 -4.57 -7.54 -1.59
N ASN A 63 -4.06 -8.76 -1.76
CA ASN A 63 -4.87 -9.85 -2.31
C ASN A 63 -4.76 -11.09 -1.42
N THR A 64 -5.85 -11.85 -1.35
CA THR A 64 -5.92 -13.10 -0.57
C THR A 64 -4.87 -14.08 -1.03
N SER A 65 -4.54 -14.12 -2.32
CA SER A 65 -3.49 -14.98 -2.88
C SER A 65 -2.08 -14.63 -2.37
N SER A 66 -1.78 -13.38 -2.02
CA SER A 66 -0.50 -12.99 -1.42
C SER A 66 -0.44 -13.36 0.06
N ALA A 67 -1.56 -13.25 0.77
CA ALA A 67 -1.68 -13.81 2.10
C ALA A 67 -1.50 -15.33 2.08
N GLU A 68 -2.17 -16.05 1.17
CA GLU A 68 -2.02 -17.50 0.98
C GLU A 68 -0.58 -17.89 0.66
N ARG A 69 0.14 -17.12 -0.18
CA ARG A 69 1.57 -17.34 -0.43
C ARG A 69 2.41 -17.18 0.83
N CYS A 70 2.11 -16.18 1.67
CA CYS A 70 2.78 -15.98 2.95
C CYS A 70 2.51 -17.15 3.91
N TRP A 71 1.26 -17.60 4.01
CA TRP A 71 0.85 -18.74 4.83
C TRP A 71 1.43 -20.07 4.34
N SER A 72 1.56 -20.27 3.03
CA SER A 72 2.22 -21.43 2.44
C SER A 72 3.71 -21.47 2.82
N SER A 73 4.41 -20.33 2.71
CA SER A 73 5.80 -20.20 3.18
C SER A 73 5.92 -20.45 4.69
N TYR A 74 4.99 -19.93 5.49
CA TYR A 74 4.94 -20.20 6.93
C TYR A 74 4.75 -21.69 7.21
N SER A 75 3.82 -22.37 6.52
CA SER A 75 3.59 -23.81 6.67
C SER A 75 4.81 -24.66 6.24
N PHE A 76 5.63 -24.17 5.32
CA PHE A 76 6.88 -24.81 4.93
C PHE A 76 7.96 -24.67 6.02
N ILE A 77 8.12 -23.46 6.57
CA ILE A 77 9.12 -23.12 7.59
C ILE A 77 8.76 -23.74 8.95
N HIS A 78 7.50 -23.64 9.34
CA HIS A 78 6.96 -24.10 10.61
C HIS A 78 5.86 -25.14 10.37
N SER A 79 6.25 -26.40 10.36
CA SER A 79 5.35 -27.54 10.19
C SER A 79 5.33 -28.42 11.43
N VAL A 80 4.39 -29.36 11.51
CA VAL A 80 4.29 -30.34 12.62
C VAL A 80 5.62 -31.09 12.86
N LYS A 81 6.40 -31.34 11.80
CA LYS A 81 7.73 -31.98 11.89
C LYS A 81 8.89 -31.00 12.14
N ARG A 82 8.70 -29.68 11.96
CA ARG A 82 9.70 -28.61 12.10
C ARG A 82 9.16 -27.46 12.95
N ASN A 83 8.78 -27.76 14.20
CA ASN A 83 8.14 -26.82 15.12
C ASN A 83 9.06 -26.36 16.27
N ARG A 84 10.38 -26.57 16.16
CA ARG A 84 11.36 -26.17 17.19
C ARG A 84 11.76 -24.69 17.10
N LEU A 85 11.10 -23.91 16.26
CA LEU A 85 11.33 -22.48 16.11
C LEU A 85 10.40 -21.72 17.06
N SER A 86 10.90 -20.66 17.68
CA SER A 86 10.01 -19.69 18.33
C SER A 86 9.19 -18.96 17.26
N LEU A 87 8.04 -18.45 17.66
CA LEU A 87 7.15 -17.65 16.80
C LEU A 87 7.91 -16.50 16.13
N ASP A 88 8.69 -15.72 16.90
CA ASP A 88 9.49 -14.60 16.37
C ASP A 88 10.49 -15.03 15.29
N ARG A 89 11.11 -16.22 15.45
CA ARG A 89 12.08 -16.74 14.48
C ARG A 89 11.38 -17.25 13.22
N ALA A 90 10.21 -17.88 13.35
CA ALA A 90 9.42 -18.32 12.22
C ALA A 90 8.92 -17.11 11.40
N GLU A 91 8.41 -16.08 12.05
CA GLU A 91 7.99 -14.83 11.40
C GLU A 91 9.15 -14.12 10.69
N SER A 92 10.30 -14.02 11.34
CA SER A 92 11.51 -13.43 10.74
C SER A 92 11.96 -14.18 9.49
N LEU A 93 11.91 -15.52 9.51
CA LEU A 93 12.25 -16.35 8.34
C LEU A 93 11.25 -16.18 7.21
N VAL A 94 9.95 -16.10 7.50
CA VAL A 94 8.92 -15.82 6.49
C VAL A 94 9.14 -14.44 5.87
N TYR A 95 9.43 -13.42 6.68
CA TYR A 95 9.74 -12.08 6.21
C TYR A 95 10.95 -12.09 5.25
N VAL A 96 12.07 -12.69 5.66
CA VAL A 96 13.27 -12.76 4.81
C VAL A 96 12.98 -13.53 3.52
N HIS A 97 12.31 -14.68 3.60
CA HIS A 97 11.96 -15.50 2.44
C HIS A 97 11.06 -14.76 1.44
N TYR A 98 10.05 -14.05 1.95
CA TYR A 98 9.13 -13.28 1.12
C TYR A 98 9.83 -12.10 0.44
N ASN A 99 10.62 -11.32 1.19
CA ASN A 99 11.35 -10.17 0.64
C ASN A 99 12.44 -10.58 -0.35
N LEU A 100 13.18 -11.66 -0.08
CA LEU A 100 14.15 -12.21 -1.04
C LEU A 100 13.48 -12.57 -2.37
N ARG A 101 12.25 -13.09 -2.34
CA ARG A 101 11.52 -13.41 -3.58
C ARG A 101 10.98 -12.18 -4.32
N LEU A 102 10.74 -11.07 -3.63
CA LEU A 102 10.33 -9.81 -4.26
C LEU A 102 11.50 -9.02 -4.85
N LEU A 103 12.70 -9.21 -4.30
CA LEU A 103 13.94 -8.53 -4.72
C LEU A 103 14.76 -9.34 -5.74
N SER A 104 14.39 -10.60 -5.96
CA SER A 104 14.95 -11.52 -6.96
C SER A 104 14.24 -11.38 -8.30
#